data_AF-A0A6S7IM66-F1
#
_entry.id   AF-A0A6S7IM66-F1
#
_cell.length_a   1.000
_cell.length_b   1.000
_cell.length_c   1.000
_cell.angle_alpha   90.00
_cell.angle_beta   90.00
_cell.angle_gamma   90.00
#
_symmetry.space_group_name_H-M   'P 1'
#
loop_
_entity.id
_entity.type
_entity.pdbx_description
1 polymer ?
#
loop_
_entity_poly.entity_id
_entity_poly.type
_entity_poly.pdbx_seq_one_letter_code
_entity_poly.pdbx_strand_id
1 'polypeptide(L)'
;METTSSTPTKNCFSKELCKMSIGDKRKWLFDQAAKLFDTYVSDGVSDLSEAGNIAPATSFPCRFVSCSRVFKYAKCRINHEKTKYHLTLNESVSNQQTQNTERIPEGKDDCIYNYGCLNIILGLMLRDAKDSVREGDGERLLRVWKYLTFIFRVTGCYKYALAGLRLIASVNSLLSPRQAHRLTWNRFAGVKNGPGKRISRDLRVEQLNKIAKEEIRALGYPNINDESVVKATKVTAAVEKMINASKDELKLKEKSGQHCNRKLGKDFETILHQVNNKAKDIFMDINDIDLTYPQHTELDDNDFYFSNVPAQCSDSENSE
;
A
#
# COMPACT_ATOMS: atom_id res chain seq x y z
N MET A 1 1.09 -22.87 -27.40
CA MET A 1 2.11 -21.97 -26.84
C MET A 1 2.62 -21.08 -27.96
N GLU A 2 2.59 -19.76 -27.82
CA GLU A 2 3.08 -18.84 -28.85
C GLU A 2 4.62 -18.94 -28.94
N THR A 3 5.14 -19.24 -30.13
CA THR A 3 6.57 -19.46 -30.41
C THR A 3 7.32 -18.13 -30.58
N THR A 4 8.64 -18.16 -30.38
CA THR A 4 9.54 -16.99 -30.40
C THR A 4 9.64 -16.24 -31.74
N SER A 5 9.01 -16.73 -32.80
CA SER A 5 8.96 -16.12 -34.14
C SER A 5 7.64 -15.41 -34.46
N SER A 6 6.64 -15.43 -33.56
CA SER A 6 5.36 -14.78 -33.82
C SER A 6 5.48 -13.25 -33.72
N THR A 7 5.12 -12.54 -34.79
CA THR A 7 4.92 -11.08 -34.74
C THR A 7 3.85 -10.75 -33.68
N PRO A 8 4.10 -9.79 -32.76
CA PRO A 8 3.20 -9.51 -31.66
C PRO A 8 1.90 -8.87 -32.16
N THR A 9 0.86 -9.66 -32.35
CA THR A 9 -0.46 -9.21 -32.85
C THR A 9 -1.35 -8.64 -31.74
N LYS A 10 -1.05 -8.93 -30.46
CA LYS A 10 -1.91 -8.54 -29.32
C LYS A 10 -1.80 -7.07 -28.90
N ASN A 11 -0.80 -6.32 -29.37
CA ASN A 11 -0.52 -4.94 -28.96
C ASN A 11 -0.38 -3.95 -30.15
N CYS A 12 -1.00 -4.24 -31.29
CA CYS A 12 -1.04 -3.28 -32.40
C CYS A 12 -2.35 -2.47 -32.34
N PHE A 13 -2.23 -1.14 -32.22
CA PHE A 13 -3.37 -0.24 -32.37
C PHE A 13 -3.98 -0.40 -33.77
N SER A 14 -5.31 -0.33 -33.88
CA SER A 14 -5.97 -0.43 -35.17
C SER A 14 -5.42 0.64 -36.12
N LYS A 15 -5.21 0.31 -37.39
CA LYS A 15 -4.71 1.26 -38.39
C LYS A 15 -5.64 2.48 -38.58
N GLU A 16 -6.88 2.35 -38.12
CA GLU A 16 -7.90 3.41 -38.13
C GLU A 16 -7.67 4.47 -37.05
N LEU A 17 -7.16 4.09 -35.86
CA LEU A 17 -6.78 5.02 -34.79
C LEU A 17 -5.69 6.01 -35.21
N CYS A 18 -4.81 5.61 -36.14
CA CYS A 18 -3.77 6.51 -36.65
C CYS A 18 -4.36 7.70 -37.42
N LYS A 19 -5.53 7.54 -38.06
CA LYS A 19 -6.16 8.53 -38.94
C LYS A 19 -7.14 9.49 -38.21
N MET A 20 -7.50 9.19 -36.97
CA MET A 20 -8.47 9.99 -36.18
C MET A 20 -7.89 11.31 -35.67
N SER A 21 -8.76 12.27 -35.34
CA SER A 21 -8.34 13.52 -34.66
C SER A 21 -7.81 13.23 -33.25
N ILE A 22 -6.96 14.11 -32.71
CA ILE A 22 -6.41 13.97 -31.35
C ILE A 22 -7.53 13.90 -30.29
N GLY A 23 -8.63 14.63 -30.49
CA GLY A 23 -9.79 14.60 -29.60
C GLY A 23 -10.49 13.25 -29.59
N ASP A 24 -10.66 12.63 -30.76
CA ASP A 24 -11.35 11.35 -30.88
C ASP A 24 -10.46 10.18 -30.42
N LYS A 25 -9.14 10.28 -30.62
CA LYS A 25 -8.17 9.34 -30.01
C LYS A 25 -8.23 9.37 -28.49
N ARG A 26 -8.39 10.57 -27.89
CA ARG A 26 -8.55 10.71 -26.44
C ARG A 26 -9.84 10.06 -25.97
N LYS A 27 -10.97 10.33 -26.62
CA LYS A 27 -12.27 9.70 -26.28
C LYS A 27 -12.17 8.18 -26.36
N TRP A 28 -11.64 7.64 -27.45
CA TRP A 28 -11.43 6.20 -27.59
C TRP A 28 -10.53 5.63 -26.48
N LEU A 29 -9.44 6.31 -26.14
CA LEU A 29 -8.55 5.88 -25.05
C LEU A 29 -9.29 5.87 -23.71
N PHE A 30 -10.10 6.89 -23.42
CA PHE A 30 -10.91 6.95 -22.21
C PHE A 30 -11.93 5.80 -22.16
N ASP A 31 -12.61 5.50 -23.28
CA ASP A 31 -13.57 4.41 -23.35
C ASP A 31 -12.90 3.04 -23.12
N GLN A 32 -11.71 2.81 -23.69
CA GLN A 32 -10.96 1.57 -23.46
C GLN A 32 -10.42 1.47 -22.02
N ALA A 33 -9.96 2.59 -21.46
CA ALA A 33 -9.51 2.64 -20.07
C ALA A 33 -10.67 2.36 -19.09
N ALA A 34 -11.87 2.88 -19.39
CA ALA A 34 -13.09 2.59 -18.63
C ALA A 34 -13.43 1.09 -18.69
N LYS A 35 -13.46 0.48 -19.88
CA LYS A 35 -13.70 -0.97 -20.02
C LYS A 35 -12.69 -1.82 -19.26
N LEU A 36 -11.40 -1.45 -19.31
CA LEU A 36 -10.35 -2.15 -18.58
C LEU A 36 -10.56 -2.02 -17.06
N PHE A 37 -10.93 -0.84 -16.59
CA PHE A 37 -11.28 -0.61 -15.20
C PHE A 37 -12.46 -1.47 -14.77
N ASP A 38 -13.54 -1.47 -15.55
CA ASP A 38 -14.76 -2.20 -15.22
C ASP A 38 -14.50 -3.71 -15.16
N THR A 39 -13.73 -4.24 -16.12
CA THR A 39 -13.48 -5.69 -16.25
C THR A 39 -12.45 -6.21 -15.26
N TYR A 40 -11.38 -5.46 -14.98
CA TYR A 40 -10.24 -6.00 -14.23
C TYR A 40 -10.04 -5.35 -12.86
N VAL A 41 -10.65 -4.20 -12.61
CA VAL A 41 -10.46 -3.40 -11.41
C VAL A 41 -11.73 -3.41 -10.55
N SER A 42 -12.92 -3.21 -11.12
CA SER A 42 -14.20 -3.20 -10.37
C SER A 42 -14.94 -4.53 -10.32
N ASP A 43 -14.39 -5.61 -10.90
CA ASP A 43 -14.98 -6.95 -10.81
C ASP A 43 -15.00 -7.39 -9.33
N GLY A 44 -16.16 -7.22 -8.67
CA GLY A 44 -16.37 -7.39 -7.24
C GLY A 44 -16.72 -6.13 -6.42
N VAL A 45 -16.90 -4.97 -7.05
CA VAL A 45 -17.24 -3.71 -6.35
C VAL A 45 -18.43 -3.02 -6.99
N SER A 46 -19.64 -3.51 -6.70
CA SER A 46 -20.89 -2.99 -7.24
C SER A 46 -21.38 -1.69 -6.55
N ASP A 47 -20.96 -1.43 -5.30
CA ASP A 47 -21.60 -0.42 -4.43
C ASP A 47 -20.72 0.81 -4.11
N LEU A 48 -19.83 1.23 -5.02
CA LEU A 48 -19.01 2.44 -4.80
C LEU A 48 -19.60 3.73 -5.37
N SER A 49 -20.79 3.70 -5.96
CA SER A 49 -21.47 4.91 -6.46
C SER A 49 -21.70 5.95 -5.35
N GLU A 50 -21.77 5.53 -4.09
CA GLU A 50 -21.95 6.40 -2.93
C GLU A 50 -20.64 7.02 -2.41
N ALA A 51 -19.48 6.43 -2.73
CA ALA A 51 -18.16 6.95 -2.34
C ALA A 51 -17.73 8.19 -3.13
N GLY A 52 -18.48 8.56 -4.18
CA GLY A 52 -18.27 9.76 -4.98
C GLY A 52 -18.62 11.07 -4.26
N ASN A 53 -19.39 11.00 -3.17
CA ASN A 53 -19.72 12.15 -2.33
C ASN A 53 -18.65 12.40 -1.27
N ILE A 54 -17.38 12.49 -1.68
CA ILE A 54 -16.38 13.10 -0.80
C ILE A 54 -16.79 14.56 -0.67
N ALA A 55 -17.21 14.97 0.53
CA ALA A 55 -17.51 16.36 0.82
C ALA A 55 -16.39 17.25 0.25
N PRO A 56 -16.72 18.31 -0.50
CA PRO A 56 -15.71 19.15 -1.12
C PRO A 56 -14.71 19.58 -0.06
N ALA A 57 -13.41 19.50 -0.40
CA ALA A 57 -12.33 19.88 0.50
C ALA A 57 -12.68 21.19 1.18
N THR A 58 -12.82 21.17 2.51
CA THR A 58 -13.35 22.30 3.28
C THR A 58 -12.54 23.56 2.99
N SER A 59 -13.12 24.46 2.21
CA SER A 59 -12.50 25.71 1.81
C SER A 59 -12.88 26.79 2.82
N PHE A 60 -11.88 27.40 3.46
CA PHE A 60 -12.08 28.45 4.46
C PHE A 60 -11.75 29.81 3.84
N PRO A 61 -12.72 30.53 3.24
CA PRO A 61 -12.50 31.90 2.79
C PRO A 61 -12.20 32.82 3.97
N CYS A 62 -11.37 33.82 3.75
CA CYS A 62 -11.16 34.91 4.71
C CYS A 62 -12.49 35.60 4.99
N ARG A 63 -12.78 35.90 6.26
CA ARG A 63 -14.03 36.57 6.66
C ARG A 63 -14.05 38.07 6.34
N PHE A 64 -12.91 38.64 5.95
CA PHE A 64 -12.80 40.08 5.67
C PHE A 64 -13.30 40.42 4.26
N VAL A 65 -14.21 41.40 4.17
CA VAL A 65 -14.97 41.76 2.96
C VAL A 65 -14.09 42.10 1.74
N SER A 66 -12.87 42.62 1.95
CA SER A 66 -11.92 42.93 0.86
C SER A 66 -10.84 41.86 0.61
N CYS A 67 -10.96 40.68 1.21
CA CYS A 67 -10.00 39.59 1.03
C CYS A 67 -10.59 38.39 0.29
N SER A 68 -10.13 38.15 -0.94
CA SER A 68 -10.53 37.00 -1.76
C SER A 68 -9.73 35.73 -1.50
N ARG A 69 -8.91 35.68 -0.44
CA ARG A 69 -8.05 34.51 -0.17
C ARG A 69 -8.83 33.38 0.49
N VAL A 70 -8.62 32.17 -0.02
CA VAL A 70 -9.23 30.92 0.46
C VAL A 70 -8.15 30.00 1.01
N PHE A 71 -8.38 29.44 2.19
CA PHE A 71 -7.41 28.60 2.89
C PHE A 71 -7.92 27.16 2.99
N LYS A 72 -6.98 26.21 2.94
CA LYS A 72 -7.26 24.77 3.11
C LYS A 72 -7.49 24.37 4.58
N TYR A 73 -6.93 25.13 5.52
CA TYR A 73 -7.01 24.85 6.96
C TYR A 73 -7.49 26.09 7.72
N ALA A 74 -8.40 25.90 8.68
CA ALA A 74 -8.94 26.97 9.51
C ALA A 74 -7.85 27.76 10.26
N LYS A 75 -6.81 27.07 10.76
CA LYS A 75 -5.66 27.72 11.43
C LYS A 75 -4.91 28.69 10.51
N CYS A 76 -4.76 28.36 9.23
CA CYS A 76 -4.12 29.23 8.24
C CYS A 76 -4.99 30.46 7.93
N ARG A 77 -6.31 30.30 7.85
CA ARG A 77 -7.25 31.44 7.75
C ARG A 77 -7.12 32.37 8.96
N ILE A 78 -7.16 31.82 10.17
CA ILE A 78 -7.07 32.59 11.42
C ILE A 78 -5.73 33.32 11.51
N ASN A 79 -4.62 32.67 11.16
CA ASN A 79 -3.31 33.33 11.13
C ASN A 79 -3.25 34.47 10.09
N HIS A 80 -3.85 34.27 8.91
CA HIS A 80 -3.93 35.32 7.90
C HIS A 80 -4.79 36.51 8.37
N GLU A 81 -5.93 36.24 9.00
CA GLU A 81 -6.83 37.24 9.59
C GLU A 81 -6.13 38.04 10.70
N LYS A 82 -5.36 37.36 11.57
CA LYS A 82 -4.57 37.98 12.65
C LYS A 82 -3.40 38.83 12.13
N THR A 83 -2.68 38.36 11.12
CA THR A 83 -1.46 39.02 10.62
C THR A 83 -1.74 40.20 9.69
N LYS A 84 -2.76 40.10 8.83
CA LYS A 84 -3.03 41.11 7.81
C LYS A 84 -4.09 42.13 8.21
N TYR A 85 -5.04 41.73 9.04
CA TYR A 85 -6.20 42.55 9.41
C TYR A 85 -6.32 42.80 10.91
N HIS A 86 -5.37 42.31 11.72
CA HIS A 86 -5.35 42.43 13.19
C HIS A 86 -6.69 42.04 13.86
N LEU A 87 -7.44 41.13 13.25
CA LEU A 87 -8.72 40.65 13.79
C LEU A 87 -8.44 39.70 14.97
N THR A 88 -8.64 40.20 16.19
CA THR A 88 -8.72 39.37 17.40
C THR A 88 -10.14 38.88 17.57
N LEU A 89 -10.43 37.66 17.10
CA LEU A 89 -11.62 36.96 17.56
C LEU A 89 -11.36 36.47 18.99
N ASN A 90 -12.12 37.00 19.95
CA ASN A 90 -12.16 36.44 21.30
C ASN A 90 -12.68 35.00 21.23
N GLU A 91 -11.88 34.02 21.68
CA GLU A 91 -12.24 32.61 21.80
C GLU A 91 -13.23 32.34 22.96
N SER A 92 -14.22 33.22 23.14
CA SER A 92 -15.15 33.15 24.28
C SER A 92 -16.61 33.07 23.84
N VAL A 93 -16.93 32.32 22.78
CA VAL A 93 -18.28 31.80 22.51
C VAL A 93 -18.18 30.48 21.73
N SER A 94 -17.77 29.39 22.38
CA SER A 94 -18.06 28.01 21.92
C SER A 94 -17.98 26.93 23.01
N ASN A 95 -17.96 27.32 24.29
CA ASN A 95 -18.17 26.39 25.39
C ASN A 95 -19.46 26.77 26.13
N GLN A 96 -20.60 26.63 25.46
CA GLN A 96 -21.81 26.22 26.15
C GLN A 96 -22.01 24.76 25.78
N GLN A 97 -21.48 23.88 26.65
CA GLN A 97 -21.94 22.51 26.74
C GLN A 97 -23.43 22.57 27.07
N THR A 98 -24.27 22.40 26.05
CA THR A 98 -25.64 21.97 26.28
C THR A 98 -25.53 20.52 26.75
N GLN A 99 -25.53 20.33 28.07
CA GLN A 99 -26.02 19.09 28.67
C GLN A 99 -27.51 19.02 28.36
N ASN A 100 -27.84 18.54 27.17
CA ASN A 100 -29.16 17.99 26.87
C ASN A 100 -28.93 16.60 26.29
N THR A 101 -29.42 15.61 27.03
CA THR A 101 -29.63 14.24 26.57
C THR A 101 -30.66 14.27 25.46
N GLU A 102 -30.26 14.73 24.27
CA GLU A 102 -31.05 14.59 23.06
C GLU A 102 -30.75 13.20 22.48
N ARG A 103 -31.79 12.36 22.49
CA ARG A 103 -31.84 11.09 21.77
C ARG A 103 -31.28 11.31 20.37
N ILE A 104 -30.31 10.48 20.01
CA ILE A 104 -29.71 10.45 18.68
C ILE A 104 -30.86 10.39 17.66
N PRO A 105 -31.02 11.37 16.76
CA PRO A 105 -32.00 11.25 15.71
C PRO A 105 -31.61 10.05 14.84
N GLU A 106 -32.49 9.06 14.75
CA GLU A 106 -32.37 7.93 13.83
C GLU A 106 -32.07 8.47 12.42
N GLY A 107 -30.88 8.16 11.90
CA GLY A 107 -30.43 8.60 10.57
C GLY A 107 -29.20 9.52 10.53
N LYS A 108 -28.56 9.89 11.65
CA LYS A 108 -27.21 10.49 11.61
C LYS A 108 -26.15 9.40 11.69
N ASP A 109 -25.44 9.24 10.57
CA ASP A 109 -24.31 8.34 10.41
C ASP A 109 -23.24 8.57 11.52
N ASP A 110 -22.85 7.52 12.26
CA ASP A 110 -21.82 7.63 13.32
C ASP A 110 -20.45 7.81 12.64
N CYS A 111 -20.07 9.06 12.39
CA CYS A 111 -18.79 9.43 11.81
C CYS A 111 -17.58 8.87 12.58
N ILE A 112 -17.70 8.63 13.89
CA ILE A 112 -16.61 8.08 14.71
C ILE A 112 -16.48 6.58 14.47
N TYR A 113 -17.60 5.85 14.47
CA TYR A 113 -17.62 4.42 14.16
C TYR A 113 -17.14 4.16 12.72
N ASN A 114 -17.69 4.88 11.74
CA ASN A 114 -17.30 4.76 10.33
C ASN A 114 -15.81 5.07 10.11
N TYR A 115 -15.28 6.11 10.80
CA TYR A 115 -13.86 6.38 10.80
C TYR A 115 -13.04 5.24 11.39
N GLY A 116 -13.46 4.68 12.54
CA GLY A 116 -12.80 3.54 13.18
C GLY A 116 -12.73 2.31 12.27
N CYS A 117 -13.88 1.91 11.69
CA CYS A 117 -13.97 0.81 10.74
C CYS A 117 -13.07 1.02 9.52
N LEU A 118 -13.11 2.21 8.91
CA LEU A 118 -12.27 2.53 7.75
C LEU A 118 -10.77 2.44 8.08
N ASN A 119 -10.35 2.94 9.25
CA ASN A 119 -8.96 2.85 9.68
C ASN A 119 -8.50 1.41 9.88
N ILE A 120 -9.34 0.57 10.49
CA ILE A 120 -9.04 -0.85 10.69
C ILE A 120 -8.93 -1.55 9.34
N ILE A 121 -9.89 -1.34 8.43
CA ILE A 121 -9.88 -1.95 7.09
C ILE A 121 -8.62 -1.53 6.32
N LEU A 122 -8.28 -0.24 6.31
CA LEU A 122 -7.08 0.26 5.65
C LEU A 122 -5.80 -0.28 6.31
N GLY A 123 -5.76 -0.35 7.64
CA GLY A 123 -4.65 -0.92 8.40
C GLY A 123 -4.43 -2.40 8.08
N LEU A 124 -5.50 -3.19 8.02
CA LEU A 124 -5.46 -4.61 7.64
C LEU A 124 -5.01 -4.78 6.18
N MET A 125 -5.51 -3.95 5.26
CA MET A 125 -5.06 -3.95 3.86
C MET A 125 -3.57 -3.65 3.72
N LEU A 126 -3.04 -2.68 4.47
CA LEU A 126 -1.61 -2.37 4.48
C LEU A 126 -0.78 -3.48 5.13
N ARG A 127 -1.31 -4.15 6.16
CA ARG A 127 -0.68 -5.33 6.77
C ARG A 127 -0.63 -6.48 5.77
N ASP A 128 -1.70 -6.72 5.04
CA ASP A 128 -1.77 -7.70 3.95
C ASP A 128 -0.74 -7.40 2.85
N ALA A 129 -0.61 -6.13 2.45
CA ALA A 129 0.41 -5.69 1.50
C ALA A 129 1.84 -6.02 1.98
N LYS A 130 2.13 -5.80 3.28
CA LYS A 130 3.43 -6.11 3.86
C LYS A 130 3.67 -7.61 3.96
N ASP A 131 2.64 -8.36 4.33
CA ASP A 131 2.70 -9.81 4.51
C ASP A 131 2.89 -10.54 3.19
N SER A 132 2.14 -10.15 2.15
CA SER A 132 2.35 -10.62 0.78
C SER A 132 3.77 -10.36 0.27
N VAL A 133 4.38 -9.23 0.62
CA VAL A 133 5.79 -8.96 0.30
C VAL A 133 6.74 -9.90 1.03
N ARG A 134 6.47 -10.21 2.31
CA ARG A 134 7.31 -11.09 3.14
C ARG A 134 7.28 -12.54 2.68
N GLU A 135 6.11 -13.03 2.31
CA GLU A 135 5.92 -14.38 1.76
C GLU A 135 6.30 -14.46 0.27
N GLY A 136 6.27 -13.32 -0.42
CA GLY A 136 6.53 -13.23 -1.86
C GLY A 136 5.32 -13.62 -2.70
N ASP A 137 4.11 -13.45 -2.18
CA ASP A 137 2.84 -13.70 -2.85
C ASP A 137 2.48 -12.53 -3.78
N GLY A 138 2.79 -12.69 -5.07
CA GLY A 138 2.53 -11.69 -6.09
C GLY A 138 1.04 -11.50 -6.39
N GLU A 139 0.24 -12.56 -6.31
CA GLU A 139 -1.19 -12.51 -6.61
C GLU A 139 -1.96 -11.77 -5.52
N ARG A 140 -1.67 -12.06 -4.26
CA ARG A 140 -2.21 -11.33 -3.11
C ARG A 140 -1.84 -9.86 -3.16
N LEU A 141 -0.57 -9.55 -3.47
CA LEU A 141 -0.13 -8.18 -3.64
C LEU A 141 -0.89 -7.47 -4.78
N LEU A 142 -1.14 -8.14 -5.91
CA LEU A 142 -1.92 -7.57 -7.01
C LEU A 142 -3.36 -7.28 -6.62
N ARG A 143 -4.02 -8.14 -5.83
CA ARG A 143 -5.36 -7.88 -5.29
C ARG A 143 -5.36 -6.62 -4.43
N VAL A 144 -4.38 -6.47 -3.53
CA VAL A 144 -4.24 -5.25 -2.72
C VAL A 144 -4.04 -4.01 -3.60
N TRP A 145 -3.24 -4.10 -4.66
CA TRP A 145 -3.06 -3.01 -5.60
C TRP A 145 -4.34 -2.60 -6.34
N LYS A 146 -5.28 -3.51 -6.60
CA LYS A 146 -6.61 -3.16 -7.15
C LYS A 146 -7.33 -2.20 -6.20
N TYR A 147 -7.47 -2.57 -4.93
CA TYR A 147 -8.12 -1.72 -3.93
C TYR A 147 -7.41 -0.39 -3.69
N LEU A 148 -6.07 -0.41 -3.59
CA LEU A 148 -5.28 0.81 -3.45
C LEU A 148 -5.45 1.77 -4.64
N THR A 149 -5.62 1.24 -5.86
CA THR A 149 -5.86 2.06 -7.06
C THR A 149 -7.13 2.90 -6.92
N PHE A 150 -8.21 2.32 -6.40
CA PHE A 150 -9.44 3.07 -6.09
C PHE A 150 -9.20 4.14 -5.03
N ILE A 151 -8.56 3.77 -3.92
CA ILE A 151 -8.28 4.71 -2.82
C ILE A 151 -7.46 5.89 -3.33
N PHE A 152 -6.44 5.65 -4.16
CA PHE A 152 -5.64 6.73 -4.76
C PHE A 152 -6.44 7.61 -5.71
N ARG A 153 -7.41 7.06 -6.43
CA ARG A 153 -8.28 7.84 -7.32
C ARG A 153 -9.23 8.74 -6.54
N VAL A 154 -9.81 8.22 -5.46
CA VAL A 154 -10.76 8.91 -4.56
C VAL A 154 -10.04 10.02 -3.78
N THR A 155 -8.84 9.75 -3.26
CA THR A 155 -8.04 10.71 -2.49
C THR A 155 -7.33 11.79 -3.33
N GLY A 156 -7.47 11.77 -4.67
CA GLY A 156 -6.81 12.71 -5.57
C GLY A 156 -5.32 12.42 -5.82
N CYS A 157 -4.84 11.24 -5.44
CA CYS A 157 -3.48 10.75 -5.63
C CYS A 157 -3.28 10.15 -7.04
N TYR A 158 -3.54 10.93 -8.09
CA TYR A 158 -3.62 10.45 -9.48
C TYR A 158 -2.35 9.75 -9.99
N LYS A 159 -1.15 10.17 -9.56
CA LYS A 159 0.12 9.52 -9.94
C LYS A 159 0.14 8.04 -9.53
N TYR A 160 -0.34 7.74 -8.32
CA TYR A 160 -0.36 6.38 -7.78
C TYR A 160 -1.52 5.56 -8.35
N ALA A 161 -2.68 6.19 -8.58
CA ALA A 161 -3.78 5.55 -9.29
C ALA A 161 -3.37 5.12 -10.72
N LEU A 162 -2.67 6.00 -11.45
CA LEU A 162 -2.16 5.68 -12.78
C LEU A 162 -1.13 4.54 -12.75
N ALA A 163 -0.26 4.51 -11.74
CA ALA A 163 0.70 3.42 -11.56
C ALA A 163 0.00 2.08 -11.29
N GLY A 164 -1.04 2.08 -10.46
CA GLY A 164 -1.87 0.91 -10.18
C GLY A 164 -2.62 0.41 -11.41
N LEU A 165 -3.27 1.31 -12.17
CA LEU A 165 -3.93 0.98 -13.44
C LEU A 165 -2.94 0.39 -14.44
N ARG A 166 -1.76 1.00 -14.60
CA ARG A 166 -0.73 0.49 -15.49
C ARG A 166 -0.25 -0.90 -15.08
N LEU A 167 -0.11 -1.15 -13.78
CA LEU A 167 0.24 -2.47 -13.26
C LEU A 167 -0.81 -3.52 -13.64
N ILE A 168 -2.09 -3.24 -13.36
CA ILE A 168 -3.19 -4.16 -13.64
C ILE A 168 -3.32 -4.40 -15.15
N ALA A 169 -3.23 -3.35 -15.97
CA ALA A 169 -3.23 -3.48 -17.42
C ALA A 169 -2.04 -4.30 -17.92
N SER A 170 -0.84 -4.10 -17.34
CA SER A 170 0.36 -4.83 -17.72
C SER A 170 0.26 -6.32 -17.45
N VAL A 171 -0.34 -6.72 -16.33
CA VAL A 171 -0.50 -8.14 -15.97
C VAL A 171 -1.59 -8.81 -16.81
N ASN A 172 -2.71 -8.13 -17.05
CA ASN A 172 -3.88 -8.76 -17.68
C ASN A 172 -3.91 -8.64 -19.22
N SER A 173 -3.29 -7.62 -19.81
CA SER A 173 -3.49 -7.30 -21.24
C SER A 173 -2.23 -6.89 -22.01
N LEU A 174 -1.35 -6.07 -21.44
CA LEU A 174 -0.25 -5.46 -22.23
C LEU A 174 0.97 -6.37 -22.38
N LEU A 175 1.24 -7.26 -21.43
CA LEU A 175 2.43 -8.11 -21.45
C LEU A 175 2.09 -9.53 -21.90
N SER A 176 3.07 -10.22 -22.48
CA SER A 176 2.93 -11.66 -22.73
C SER A 176 2.78 -12.43 -21.40
N PRO A 177 2.15 -13.62 -21.38
CA PRO A 177 1.97 -14.39 -20.14
C PRO A 177 3.27 -14.60 -19.36
N ARG A 178 4.39 -14.82 -20.06
CA ARG A 178 5.72 -14.95 -19.46
C ARG A 178 6.19 -13.66 -18.78
N GLN A 179 5.99 -12.52 -19.43
CA GLN A 179 6.37 -11.21 -18.89
C GLN A 179 5.45 -10.80 -17.74
N ALA A 180 4.15 -11.07 -17.83
CA ALA A 180 3.19 -10.86 -16.75
C ALA A 180 3.58 -11.68 -15.51
N HIS A 181 3.87 -12.98 -15.69
CA HIS A 181 4.36 -13.84 -14.60
C HIS A 181 5.62 -13.28 -13.94
N ARG A 182 6.60 -12.84 -14.74
CA ARG A 182 7.80 -12.17 -14.21
C ARG A 182 7.46 -10.88 -13.48
N LEU A 183 6.55 -10.05 -14.00
CA LEU A 183 6.15 -8.81 -13.35
C LEU A 183 5.42 -9.05 -12.02
N THR A 184 4.68 -10.15 -11.89
CA THR A 184 3.97 -10.53 -10.67
C THR A 184 4.96 -11.01 -9.60
N TRP A 185 5.83 -11.96 -9.94
CA TRP A 185 6.69 -12.64 -8.96
C TRP A 185 8.05 -11.98 -8.75
N ASN A 186 8.59 -11.27 -9.75
CA ASN A 186 9.86 -10.53 -9.64
C ASN A 186 9.65 -9.14 -9.01
N ARG A 187 8.71 -9.01 -8.08
CA ARG A 187 8.49 -7.84 -7.22
C ARG A 187 9.18 -7.97 -5.87
N PHE A 188 9.64 -9.17 -5.56
CA PHE A 188 10.23 -9.52 -4.28
C PHE A 188 11.69 -9.92 -4.46
N ALA A 189 12.48 -9.72 -3.43
CA ALA A 189 13.86 -10.16 -3.36
C ALA A 189 14.07 -10.98 -2.07
N GLY A 190 14.72 -12.13 -2.20
CA GLY A 190 15.17 -12.91 -1.04
C GLY A 190 16.51 -12.38 -0.57
N VAL A 191 16.54 -11.71 0.59
CA VAL A 191 17.80 -11.30 1.24
C VAL A 191 18.28 -12.36 2.21
N LYS A 192 17.35 -13.03 2.90
CA LYS A 192 17.63 -14.11 3.85
C LYS A 192 16.84 -15.35 3.46
N ASN A 193 17.41 -16.52 3.72
CA ASN A 193 16.75 -17.79 3.51
C ASN A 193 15.68 -18.02 4.58
N GLY A 194 14.51 -18.49 4.16
CA GLY A 194 13.38 -18.86 5.01
C GLY A 194 12.07 -18.15 4.67
N PRO A 195 10.93 -18.68 5.17
CA PRO A 195 9.60 -18.11 4.96
C PRO A 195 9.47 -16.74 5.63
N GLY A 196 8.65 -15.86 5.06
CA GLY A 196 8.38 -14.53 5.61
C GLY A 196 9.57 -13.55 5.67
N LYS A 197 10.69 -13.84 4.98
CA LYS A 197 11.93 -13.04 4.99
C LYS A 197 12.24 -12.33 3.67
N ARG A 198 11.31 -12.32 2.72
CA ARG A 198 11.46 -11.56 1.48
C ARG A 198 11.22 -10.07 1.74
N ILE A 199 11.82 -9.24 0.89
CA ILE A 199 11.59 -7.79 0.88
C ILE A 199 11.11 -7.36 -0.50
N SER A 200 10.60 -6.13 -0.61
CA SER A 200 10.30 -5.57 -1.93
C SER A 200 11.61 -5.43 -2.73
N ARG A 201 11.52 -5.73 -4.02
CA ARG A 201 12.67 -5.61 -4.94
C ARG A 201 13.15 -4.17 -5.06
N ASP A 202 12.23 -3.22 -4.94
CA ASP A 202 12.55 -1.79 -4.88
C ASP A 202 13.46 -1.47 -3.68
N LEU A 203 13.10 -1.96 -2.48
CA LEU A 203 13.95 -1.81 -1.29
C LEU A 203 15.30 -2.51 -1.47
N ARG A 204 15.33 -3.66 -2.14
CA ARG A 204 16.60 -4.34 -2.44
C ARG A 204 17.50 -3.51 -3.35
N VAL A 205 16.94 -2.89 -4.37
CA VAL A 205 17.68 -1.99 -5.28
C VAL A 205 18.18 -0.76 -4.52
N GLU A 206 17.38 -0.21 -3.60
CA GLU A 206 17.82 0.89 -2.74
C GLU A 206 19.02 0.49 -1.86
N GLN A 207 19.00 -0.71 -1.27
CA GLN A 207 20.13 -1.24 -0.51
C GLN A 207 21.39 -1.38 -1.37
N LEU A 208 21.27 -1.94 -2.58
CA LEU A 208 22.40 -2.06 -3.50
C LEU A 208 22.94 -0.69 -3.93
N ASN A 209 22.06 0.27 -4.22
CA ASN A 209 22.45 1.63 -4.57
C ASN A 209 23.18 2.33 -3.42
N LYS A 210 22.81 2.04 -2.16
CA LYS A 210 23.52 2.56 -1.00
C LYS A 210 24.95 2.03 -0.93
N ILE A 211 25.15 0.72 -1.10
CA ILE A 211 26.48 0.10 -1.09
C ILE A 211 27.34 0.67 -2.24
N ALA A 212 26.79 0.74 -3.45
CA ALA A 212 27.50 1.32 -4.60
C ALA A 212 27.93 2.79 -4.34
N LYS A 213 27.07 3.59 -3.70
CA LYS A 213 27.42 4.97 -3.32
C LYS A 213 28.53 5.03 -2.26
N GLU A 214 28.56 4.09 -1.33
CA GLU A 214 29.61 3.98 -0.32
C GLU A 214 30.94 3.58 -0.96
N GLU A 215 30.94 2.63 -1.89
CA GLU A 215 32.12 2.26 -2.69
C GLU A 215 32.68 3.45 -3.48
N ILE A 216 31.82 4.18 -4.20
CA ILE A 216 32.22 5.36 -4.97
C ILE A 216 32.80 6.43 -4.04
N ARG A 217 32.21 6.61 -2.85
CA ARG A 217 32.72 7.55 -1.85
C ARG A 217 34.10 7.11 -1.32
N ALA A 218 34.33 5.80 -1.14
CA ALA A 218 35.58 5.26 -0.65
C ALA A 218 36.75 5.42 -1.63
N LEU A 219 36.48 5.57 -2.95
CA LEU A 219 37.52 5.88 -3.95
C LEU A 219 38.18 7.24 -3.73
N GLY A 220 37.48 8.18 -3.07
CA GLY A 220 37.94 9.55 -2.84
C GLY A 220 37.74 10.48 -4.04
N TYR A 221 37.52 11.76 -3.76
CA TYR A 221 37.16 12.81 -4.74
C TYR A 221 38.03 12.85 -6.02
N PRO A 222 39.36 12.66 -6.01
CA PRO A 222 40.16 12.71 -7.24
C PRO A 222 40.01 11.47 -8.14
N ASN A 223 39.48 10.34 -7.63
CA ASN A 223 39.41 9.06 -8.34
C ASN A 223 37.99 8.71 -8.85
N ILE A 224 37.03 9.61 -8.67
CA ILE A 224 35.67 9.44 -9.17
C ILE A 224 35.63 9.88 -10.63
N ASN A 225 35.55 8.92 -11.54
CA ASN A 225 35.34 9.12 -12.96
C ASN A 225 34.27 8.12 -13.46
N ASP A 226 33.74 8.31 -14.67
CA ASP A 226 32.64 7.47 -15.17
C ASP A 226 33.03 5.98 -15.22
N GLU A 227 34.28 5.68 -15.55
CA GLU A 227 34.79 4.31 -15.58
C GLU A 227 34.85 3.69 -14.18
N SER A 228 35.30 4.43 -13.17
CA SER A 228 35.40 3.95 -11.79
C SER A 228 34.02 3.76 -11.16
N VAL A 229 33.05 4.61 -11.51
CA VAL A 229 31.64 4.44 -11.13
C VAL A 229 31.04 3.18 -11.77
N VAL A 230 31.26 2.94 -13.06
CA VAL A 230 30.78 1.72 -13.74
C VAL A 230 31.46 0.48 -13.16
N LYS A 231 32.76 0.55 -12.83
CA LYS A 231 33.48 -0.54 -12.21
C LYS A 231 32.95 -0.84 -10.81
N ALA A 232 32.75 0.18 -9.96
CA ALA A 232 32.18 0.02 -8.62
C ALA A 232 30.81 -0.65 -8.68
N THR A 233 29.88 -0.11 -9.48
CA THR A 233 28.52 -0.63 -9.62
C THR A 233 28.44 -2.08 -10.12
N LYS A 234 29.35 -2.52 -11.00
CA LYS A 234 29.44 -3.92 -11.46
C LYS A 234 29.89 -4.87 -10.36
N VAL A 235 30.73 -4.41 -9.44
CA VAL A 235 31.38 -5.23 -8.40
C VAL A 235 30.58 -5.20 -7.09
N THR A 236 29.65 -4.26 -6.92
CA THR A 236 28.83 -4.07 -5.71
C THR A 236 28.22 -5.35 -5.15
N ALA A 237 27.69 -6.23 -6.00
CA ALA A 237 27.10 -7.51 -5.55
C ALA A 237 28.14 -8.47 -4.94
N ALA A 238 29.39 -8.44 -5.41
CA ALA A 238 30.47 -9.26 -4.86
C ALA A 238 30.99 -8.65 -3.55
N VAL A 239 31.14 -7.32 -3.50
CA VAL A 239 31.56 -6.61 -2.28
C VAL A 239 30.56 -6.78 -1.15
N GLU A 240 29.26 -6.70 -1.44
CA GLU A 240 28.21 -6.97 -0.45
C GLU A 240 28.33 -8.38 0.15
N LYS A 241 28.59 -9.40 -0.69
CA LYS A 241 28.80 -10.77 -0.21
C LYS A 241 30.03 -10.87 0.70
N MET A 242 31.14 -10.23 0.33
CA MET A 242 32.35 -10.20 1.17
C MET A 242 32.09 -9.51 2.51
N ILE A 243 31.41 -8.36 2.50
CA ILE A 243 31.07 -7.63 3.73
C ILE A 243 30.19 -8.50 4.64
N ASN A 244 29.19 -9.19 4.08
CA ASN A 244 28.31 -10.05 4.86
C ASN A 244 29.06 -11.26 5.43
N ALA A 245 29.95 -11.89 4.65
CA ALA A 245 30.80 -12.98 5.13
C ALA A 245 31.69 -12.52 6.30
N SER A 246 32.35 -11.36 6.18
CA SER A 246 33.17 -10.80 7.27
C SER A 246 32.34 -10.46 8.51
N LYS A 247 31.11 -9.96 8.35
CA LYS A 247 30.21 -9.72 9.49
C LYS A 247 29.84 -11.01 10.21
N ASP A 248 29.56 -12.07 9.45
CA ASP A 248 29.19 -13.37 9.99
C ASP A 248 30.37 -14.02 10.75
N GLU A 249 31.58 -13.93 10.21
CA GLU A 249 32.82 -14.38 10.87
C GLU A 249 33.07 -13.63 12.19
N LEU A 250 32.91 -12.31 12.17
CA LEU A 250 33.09 -11.46 13.35
C LEU A 250 31.92 -11.54 14.34
N LYS A 251 30.87 -12.33 14.03
CA LYS A 251 29.63 -12.46 14.82
C LYS A 251 29.01 -11.09 15.14
N LEU A 252 29.15 -10.13 14.23
CA LEU A 252 28.60 -8.79 14.40
C LEU A 252 27.09 -8.86 14.25
N LYS A 253 26.36 -8.79 15.36
CA LYS A 253 24.90 -8.70 15.34
C LYS A 253 24.49 -7.38 14.68
N GLU A 254 23.79 -7.46 13.56
CA GLU A 254 23.16 -6.29 12.98
C GLU A 254 22.13 -5.72 13.95
N LYS A 255 22.21 -4.41 14.24
CA LYS A 255 21.16 -3.73 15.00
C LYS A 255 19.89 -3.77 14.14
N SER A 256 18.81 -4.37 14.65
CA SER A 256 17.54 -4.38 13.93
C SER A 256 17.06 -2.93 13.76
N GLY A 257 17.02 -2.43 12.53
CA GLY A 257 16.51 -1.09 12.20
C GLY A 257 14.99 -0.95 12.35
N GLN A 258 14.32 -1.99 12.83
CA GLN A 258 12.89 -1.95 13.10
C GLN A 258 12.69 -1.18 14.41
N HIS A 259 12.46 0.13 14.29
CA HIS A 259 11.98 0.91 15.42
C HIS A 259 10.61 0.36 15.83
N CYS A 260 10.58 -0.51 16.84
CA CYS A 260 9.35 -0.84 17.55
C CYS A 260 8.91 0.45 18.25
N ASN A 261 8.04 1.23 17.60
CA ASN A 261 7.35 2.32 18.26
C ASN A 261 6.50 1.68 19.36
N ARG A 262 7.01 1.66 20.60
CA ARG A 262 6.38 1.07 21.78
C ARG A 262 4.96 1.60 22.04
N LYS A 263 4.60 2.72 21.41
CA LYS A 263 3.28 3.35 21.45
C LYS A 263 2.21 2.66 20.59
N LEU A 264 2.59 1.90 19.55
CA LEU A 264 1.64 1.36 18.57
C LEU A 264 0.68 0.31 19.17
N GLY A 265 1.15 -0.48 20.15
CA GLY A 265 0.33 -1.51 20.81
C GLY A 265 -0.77 -0.91 21.66
N LYS A 266 -0.44 0.08 22.50
CA LYS A 266 -1.42 0.79 23.35
C LYS A 266 -2.43 1.58 22.52
N ASP A 267 -1.97 2.22 21.44
CA ASP A 267 -2.86 2.96 20.55
C ASP A 267 -3.82 2.01 19.81
N PHE A 268 -3.33 0.84 19.37
CA PHE A 268 -4.16 -0.20 18.77
C PHE A 268 -5.18 -0.78 19.75
N GLU A 269 -4.75 -1.14 20.97
CA GLU A 269 -5.64 -1.59 22.05
C GLU A 269 -6.71 -0.55 22.38
N THR A 270 -6.34 0.73 22.44
CA THR A 270 -7.28 1.82 22.70
C THR A 270 -8.33 1.93 21.60
N ILE A 271 -7.91 1.90 20.33
CA ILE A 271 -8.83 1.95 19.18
C ILE A 271 -9.73 0.70 19.17
N LEU A 272 -9.16 -0.49 19.40
CA LEU A 272 -9.90 -1.75 19.44
C LEU A 272 -10.94 -1.74 20.57
N HIS A 273 -10.57 -1.28 21.77
CA HIS A 273 -11.48 -1.15 22.90
C HIS A 273 -12.59 -0.14 22.63
N GLN A 274 -12.29 0.99 21.98
CA GLN A 274 -13.31 1.97 21.61
C GLN A 274 -14.29 1.41 20.59
N VAL A 275 -13.81 0.68 19.58
CA VAL A 275 -14.66 0.03 18.57
C VAL A 275 -15.51 -1.08 19.21
N ASN A 276 -14.91 -1.90 20.09
CA ASN A 276 -15.61 -3.02 20.73
C ASN A 276 -16.63 -2.55 21.78
N ASN A 277 -16.32 -1.51 22.56
CA ASN A 277 -17.26 -0.95 23.52
C ASN A 277 -18.46 -0.32 22.82
N LYS A 278 -18.23 0.44 21.73
CA LYS A 278 -19.32 0.95 20.89
C LYS A 278 -20.12 -0.16 20.21
N ALA A 279 -19.48 -1.26 19.81
CA ALA A 279 -20.18 -2.42 19.27
C ALA A 279 -21.07 -3.07 20.33
N LYS A 280 -20.60 -3.20 21.59
CA LYS A 280 -21.42 -3.71 22.70
C LYS A 280 -22.64 -2.83 22.96
N ASP A 281 -22.51 -1.50 22.87
CA ASP A 281 -23.64 -0.58 23.02
C ASP A 281 -24.70 -0.72 21.89
N ILE A 282 -24.32 -1.27 20.73
CA ILE A 282 -25.21 -1.49 19.57
C ILE A 282 -25.81 -2.91 19.55
N PHE A 283 -25.08 -3.92 20.05
CA PHE A 283 -25.50 -5.33 20.01
C PHE A 283 -26.19 -5.81 21.31
N MET A 284 -26.43 -4.93 22.28
CA MET A 284 -27.10 -5.28 23.56
C MET A 284 -28.64 -5.34 23.51
N ASP A 285 -29.25 -5.47 22.33
CA ASP A 285 -30.67 -5.87 22.21
C ASP A 285 -30.87 -7.34 21.85
N ILE A 286 -29.81 -8.16 21.79
CA ILE A 286 -29.94 -9.61 21.67
C ILE A 286 -29.55 -10.24 23.01
N ASN A 287 -30.47 -10.16 23.97
CA ASN A 287 -30.51 -11.15 25.04
C ASN A 287 -30.99 -12.48 24.41
N ASP A 288 -30.34 -13.57 24.82
CA ASP A 288 -30.64 -14.97 24.47
C ASP A 288 -29.92 -15.62 23.28
N ILE A 289 -28.59 -15.48 23.21
CA ILE A 289 -27.77 -16.60 22.72
C ILE A 289 -26.67 -16.89 23.73
N ASP A 290 -26.85 -18.00 24.44
CA ASP A 290 -25.89 -18.58 25.38
C ASP A 290 -24.60 -18.97 24.65
N LEU A 291 -23.63 -18.06 24.63
CA LEU A 291 -22.25 -18.34 24.19
C LEU A 291 -21.45 -18.83 25.39
N THR A 292 -21.73 -20.06 25.83
CA THR A 292 -20.75 -20.85 26.58
C THR A 292 -19.56 -21.11 25.66
N TYR A 293 -18.54 -20.25 25.75
CA TYR A 293 -17.22 -20.54 25.20
C TYR A 293 -16.68 -21.78 25.93
N PRO A 294 -16.35 -22.88 25.22
CA PRO A 294 -15.62 -23.96 25.85
C PRO A 294 -14.28 -23.39 26.29
N GLN A 295 -14.00 -23.48 27.59
CA GLN A 295 -12.67 -23.23 28.12
C GLN A 295 -11.74 -24.23 27.45
N HIS A 296 -10.91 -23.76 26.52
CA HIS A 296 -9.81 -24.55 26.01
C HIS A 296 -8.85 -24.79 27.17
N THR A 297 -8.84 -26.03 27.65
CA THR A 297 -7.76 -26.63 28.40
C THR A 297 -6.44 -26.35 27.69
N GLU A 298 -5.43 -25.99 28.48
CA GLU A 298 -4.03 -25.91 28.09
C GLU A 298 -3.67 -27.12 27.22
N LEU A 299 -3.39 -26.87 25.95
CA LEU A 299 -2.81 -27.87 25.06
C LEU A 299 -1.31 -27.63 25.04
N ASP A 300 -0.61 -28.60 25.60
CA ASP A 300 0.85 -28.71 25.66
C ASP A 300 1.50 -28.55 24.27
N ASP A 301 2.68 -27.92 24.29
CA ASP A 301 3.55 -27.55 23.15
C ASP A 301 4.10 -28.74 22.30
N ASN A 302 3.44 -29.91 22.26
CA ASN A 302 4.01 -31.12 21.62
C ASN A 302 3.27 -31.70 20.39
N ASP A 303 2.11 -31.18 19.98
CA ASP A 303 1.32 -31.81 18.90
C ASP A 303 1.18 -30.96 17.61
N PHE A 304 2.29 -30.45 17.09
CA PHE A 304 2.39 -29.99 15.70
C PHE A 304 3.27 -30.93 14.86
N TYR A 305 2.95 -32.23 14.88
CA TYR A 305 3.37 -33.18 13.85
C TYR A 305 2.30 -33.22 12.75
N PHE A 306 2.46 -32.40 11.70
CA PHE A 306 1.86 -32.71 10.40
C PHE A 306 2.85 -33.56 9.59
N SER A 307 2.55 -34.86 9.57
CA SER A 307 2.80 -35.83 8.51
C SER A 307 3.76 -35.40 7.38
N ASN A 308 4.97 -35.97 7.45
CA ASN A 308 5.85 -36.17 6.30
C ASN A 308 5.10 -36.95 5.20
N VAL A 309 4.77 -36.28 4.10
CA VAL A 309 4.57 -36.93 2.81
C VAL A 309 5.88 -36.75 2.03
N PRO A 310 6.69 -37.81 1.83
CA PRO A 310 7.95 -37.68 1.10
C PRO A 310 7.67 -37.45 -0.39
N ALA A 311 8.13 -36.30 -0.90
CA ALA A 311 8.32 -36.12 -2.33
C ALA A 311 9.51 -36.99 -2.75
N GLN A 312 9.22 -38.10 -3.43
CA GLN A 312 10.23 -38.90 -4.12
C GLN A 312 10.84 -38.07 -5.25
N CYS A 313 12.05 -37.55 -5.02
CA CYS A 313 12.98 -37.25 -6.10
C CYS A 313 13.56 -38.58 -6.60
N SER A 314 13.19 -38.99 -7.81
CA SER A 314 13.94 -40.00 -8.55
C SER A 314 15.07 -39.30 -9.30
N ASP A 315 16.23 -39.25 -8.67
CA ASP A 315 17.50 -39.11 -9.36
C ASP A 315 17.74 -40.40 -10.14
N SER A 316 17.97 -40.27 -11.45
CA SER A 316 18.65 -41.31 -12.23
C SER A 316 19.80 -40.63 -12.95
N GLU A 317 20.92 -40.51 -12.24
CA GLU A 317 22.23 -40.64 -12.85
C GLU A 317 22.36 -42.11 -13.27
N ASN A 318 22.50 -42.36 -14.57
CA ASN A 318 23.20 -43.54 -15.06
C ASN A 318 24.38 -43.05 -15.89
N SER A 319 25.55 -43.35 -15.36
CA SER A 319 26.81 -43.52 -16.05
C SER A 319 26.67 -44.48 -17.24
N GLU A 320 26.99 -43.98 -18.43
CA GLU A 320 27.95 -44.55 -19.40
C GLU A 320 28.23 -43.50 -20.49
#